data_AF-A0A7S2AB81-F1
#
_entry.id   AF-A0A7S2AB81-F1
#
_cell.length_a   1.000
_cell.length_b   1.000
_cell.length_c   1.000
_cell.angle_alpha   90.00
_cell.angle_beta   90.00
_cell.angle_gamma   90.00
#
_symmetry.space_group_name_H-M   'P 1'
#
loop_
_entity.id
_entity.type
_entity.pdbx_description
1 polymer ?
#
loop_
_entity_poly.entity_id
_entity_poly.type
_entity_poly.pdbx_seq_one_letter_code
_entity_poly.pdbx_strand_id
1 'polypeptide(L)'
;DMTIAVKQQNTKLLENTLLELSDPSSPNYGKWMTVDEVHSLVAPSSESIQIVNNWLKDAGVNLSQVSRTPNSDIISFQTTIAVASELVGAKYTVWKHVETG
;
A
#
# COMPACT_ATOMS: atom_id res chain seq x y z
N ASP A 1 -7.90 -2.30 -12.69
CA ASP A 1 -7.16 -2.70 -11.48
C ASP A 1 -7.26 -1.62 -10.43
N MET A 2 -7.38 -2.01 -9.16
CA MET A 2 -7.37 -1.10 -8.02
C MET A 2 -6.25 -1.48 -7.06
N THR A 3 -5.73 -0.48 -6.36
CA THR A 3 -4.70 -0.65 -5.33
C THR A 3 -5.08 0.15 -4.09
N ILE A 4 -4.97 -0.50 -2.93
CA ILE A 4 -5.23 0.09 -1.61
C ILE A 4 -3.95 0.03 -0.79
N ALA A 5 -3.52 1.19 -0.30
CA ALA A 5 -2.41 1.29 0.65
C ALA A 5 -2.97 1.17 2.08
N VAL A 6 -2.50 0.16 2.82
CA VAL A 6 -2.80 -0.05 4.22
C VAL A 6 -1.84 0.80 5.06
N LYS A 7 -2.33 1.34 6.18
CA LYS A 7 -1.54 2.21 7.05
C LYS A 7 -0.29 1.50 7.57
N GLN A 8 0.86 1.93 7.07
CA GLN A 8 2.17 1.51 7.54
C GLN A 8 2.43 1.98 8.98
N GLN A 9 3.26 1.23 9.70
CA GLN A 9 3.71 1.57 11.04
C GLN A 9 5.09 2.24 11.01
N ASN A 10 5.49 2.87 12.12
CA ASN A 10 6.85 3.36 12.35
C ASN A 10 7.42 4.29 11.24
N THR A 11 6.59 4.98 10.49
CA THR A 11 7.02 5.83 9.36
C THR A 11 7.99 6.93 9.80
N LYS A 12 7.79 7.50 10.98
CA LYS A 12 8.72 8.48 11.58
C LYS A 12 10.07 7.86 11.95
N LEU A 13 10.08 6.61 12.40
CA LEU A 13 11.33 5.90 12.68
C LEU A 13 12.06 5.59 11.37
N LEU A 14 11.34 5.15 10.33
CA LEU A 14 11.92 4.97 8.99
C LEU A 14 12.54 6.27 8.47
N GLU A 15 11.85 7.40 8.60
CA GLU A 15 12.35 8.72 8.18
C GLU A 15 13.63 9.10 8.96
N ASN A 16 13.62 8.98 10.28
CA ASN A 16 14.79 9.27 11.11
C ASN A 16 15.98 8.39 10.73
N THR A 17 15.76 7.08 10.55
CA THR A 17 16.81 6.14 10.14
C THR A 17 17.34 6.52 8.76
N LEU A 18 16.47 6.86 7.80
CA LEU A 18 16.90 7.29 6.47
C LEU A 18 17.80 8.54 6.53
N LEU A 19 17.43 9.53 7.34
CA LEU A 19 18.23 10.74 7.53
C LEU A 19 19.60 10.42 8.16
N GLU A 20 19.62 9.57 9.18
CA GLU A 20 20.87 9.16 9.84
C GLU A 20 21.82 8.38 8.91
N LEU A 21 21.27 7.49 8.07
CA LEU A 21 22.06 6.67 7.15
C LEU A 21 22.53 7.43 5.90
N SER A 22 21.87 8.54 5.57
CA SER A 22 22.18 9.37 4.40
C SER A 22 23.03 10.60 4.72
N ASP A 23 23.19 10.99 5.98
CA ASP A 23 24.07 12.07 6.41
C ASP A 23 25.55 11.65 6.35
N PRO A 24 26.39 12.28 5.51
CA PRO A 24 27.83 11.98 5.43
C PRO A 24 28.60 12.21 6.74
N SER A 25 28.07 13.02 7.65
CA SER A 25 28.67 13.30 8.96
C SER A 25 28.30 12.26 10.01
N SER A 26 27.34 11.40 9.71
CA SER A 26 26.86 10.36 10.62
C SER A 26 27.84 9.18 10.68
N PRO A 27 28.10 8.61 11.88
CA PRO A 27 28.86 7.37 12.01
C PRO A 27 28.17 6.16 11.36
N ASN A 28 26.90 6.31 10.97
CA ASN A 28 26.10 5.28 10.32
C ASN A 28 25.88 5.55 8.82
N TYR A 29 26.56 6.54 8.24
CA TYR A 29 26.50 6.83 6.81
C TYR A 29 26.75 5.57 5.96
N GLY A 30 25.86 5.33 4.99
CA GLY A 30 25.97 4.22 4.04
C GLY A 30 25.65 2.84 4.61
N LYS A 31 25.23 2.73 5.89
CA LYS A 31 24.76 1.47 6.48
C LYS A 31 23.29 1.21 6.15
N TRP A 32 22.98 1.11 4.86
CA TRP A 32 21.61 0.93 4.37
C TRP A 32 20.94 -0.33 4.94
N MET A 33 19.64 -0.21 5.20
CA MET A 33 18.79 -1.35 5.56
C MET A 33 18.49 -2.19 4.33
N THR A 34 18.38 -3.49 4.52
CA THR A 34 17.82 -4.41 3.53
C THR A 34 16.32 -4.17 3.36
N VAL A 35 15.80 -4.62 2.21
CA VAL A 35 14.35 -4.52 1.92
C VAL A 35 13.51 -5.23 2.98
N ASP A 36 13.96 -6.38 3.49
CA ASP A 36 13.25 -7.15 4.51
C ASP A 36 13.23 -6.44 5.88
N GLU A 37 14.30 -5.73 6.22
CA GLU A 37 14.34 -4.91 7.44
C GLU A 37 13.39 -3.71 7.33
N VAL A 38 13.33 -3.05 6.17
CA VAL A 38 12.36 -1.97 5.93
C VAL A 38 10.93 -2.51 5.99
N HIS A 39 10.65 -3.63 5.30
CA HIS A 39 9.35 -4.30 5.33
C HIS A 39 8.90 -4.63 6.76
N SER A 40 9.79 -5.20 7.56
CA SER A 40 9.51 -5.54 8.96
C SER A 40 9.28 -4.31 9.82
N LEU A 41 10.00 -3.22 9.56
CA LEU A 41 9.87 -1.96 10.29
C LEU A 41 8.51 -1.30 10.05
N VAL A 42 8.03 -1.29 8.80
CA VAL A 42 6.84 -0.52 8.41
C VAL A 42 5.59 -1.34 8.16
N ALA A 43 5.65 -2.66 8.33
CA ALA A 43 4.51 -3.56 8.17
C ALA A 43 3.27 -3.03 8.92
N PRO A 44 2.09 -2.97 8.28
CA PRO A 44 0.84 -2.67 8.96
C PRO A 44 0.55 -3.68 10.08
N SER A 45 -0.26 -3.29 11.06
CA SER A 45 -0.72 -4.24 12.08
C SER A 45 -1.58 -5.34 11.46
N SER A 46 -1.49 -6.56 12.01
CA SER A 46 -2.35 -7.68 11.60
C SER A 46 -3.84 -7.33 11.70
N GLU A 47 -4.21 -6.51 12.69
CA GLU A 47 -5.56 -5.97 12.85
C GLU A 47 -5.97 -5.08 11.66
N SER A 48 -5.12 -4.13 11.25
CA SER A 48 -5.40 -3.25 10.12
C SER A 48 -5.58 -4.05 8.83
N ILE A 49 -4.72 -5.06 8.62
CA ILE A 49 -4.81 -5.96 7.46
C ILE A 49 -6.12 -6.75 7.51
N GLN A 50 -6.51 -7.26 8.68
CA GLN A 50 -7.75 -8.00 8.83
C GLN A 50 -8.99 -7.14 8.56
N ILE A 51 -8.99 -5.88 9.02
CA ILE A 51 -10.07 -4.93 8.77
C ILE A 51 -10.22 -4.69 7.26
N VAL A 52 -9.12 -4.43 6.55
CA VAL A 52 -9.16 -4.22 5.09
C VAL A 52 -9.62 -5.50 4.37
N ASN A 53 -9.16 -6.67 4.81
CA ASN A 53 -9.59 -7.95 4.22
C ASN A 53 -11.09 -8.19 4.37
N ASN A 54 -11.65 -7.92 5.55
CA ASN A 54 -13.08 -8.07 5.80
C ASN A 54 -13.87 -7.09 4.95
N TRP A 55 -13.45 -5.82 4.92
CA TRP A 55 -14.08 -4.79 4.09
C TRP A 55 -14.10 -5.14 2.60
N LEU A 56 -12.99 -5.64 2.04
CA LEU A 56 -12.94 -6.09 0.64
C LEU A 56 -13.86 -7.30 0.39
N LYS A 57 -13.88 -8.26 1.32
CA LYS A 57 -14.73 -9.45 1.23
C LYS A 57 -16.21 -9.08 1.26
N ASP A 58 -16.61 -8.17 2.14
CA ASP A 58 -17.99 -7.71 2.30
C ASP A 58 -18.49 -6.97 1.04
N ALA A 59 -17.59 -6.29 0.33
CA ALA A 59 -17.86 -5.67 -0.98
C ALA A 59 -17.88 -6.68 -2.15
N GLY A 60 -17.71 -7.98 -1.89
CA GLY A 60 -17.73 -9.02 -2.92
C GLY A 60 -16.42 -9.21 -3.68
N VAL A 61 -15.30 -8.67 -3.19
CA VAL A 61 -13.98 -8.91 -3.80
C VAL A 61 -13.50 -10.32 -3.43
N ASN A 62 -13.09 -11.10 -4.44
CA ASN A 62 -12.52 -12.41 -4.21
C ASN A 62 -11.09 -12.29 -3.67
N LEU A 63 -10.93 -12.57 -2.36
CA LEU A 63 -9.63 -12.48 -1.68
C LEU A 63 -8.56 -13.41 -2.27
N SER A 64 -8.91 -14.47 -2.99
CA SER A 64 -7.92 -15.35 -3.64
C SER A 64 -7.26 -14.73 -4.88
N GLN A 65 -7.86 -13.67 -5.43
CA GLN A 65 -7.33 -12.92 -6.58
C GLN A 65 -6.66 -11.61 -6.16
N VAL A 66 -6.48 -11.41 -4.86
CA VAL A 66 -5.81 -10.24 -4.30
C VAL A 66 -4.31 -10.48 -4.25
N SER A 67 -3.54 -9.60 -4.88
CA SER A 67 -2.08 -9.55 -4.78
C SER A 67 -1.64 -8.62 -3.65
N ARG A 68 -0.54 -8.96 -2.98
CA ARG A 68 0.01 -8.18 -1.86
C ARG A 68 1.52 -8.03 -1.99
N THR A 69 2.04 -6.91 -1.49
CA THR A 69 3.47 -6.77 -1.18
C THR A 69 3.88 -7.70 -0.04
N PRO A 70 5.19 -8.03 0.12
CA PRO A 70 5.67 -8.93 1.17
C PRO A 70 5.27 -8.51 2.59
N ASN A 71 5.23 -7.21 2.88
CA ASN A 71 4.78 -6.64 4.15
C ASN A 71 3.27 -6.36 4.20
N SER A 72 2.51 -6.68 3.14
CA SER A 72 1.06 -6.45 3.02
C SER A 72 0.61 -4.99 3.19
N ASP A 73 1.48 -4.03 2.91
CA ASP A 73 1.13 -2.60 2.91
C ASP A 73 0.39 -2.16 1.65
N ILE A 74 0.52 -2.89 0.56
CA ILE A 74 -0.15 -2.62 -0.70
C ILE A 74 -0.96 -3.84 -1.09
N ILE A 75 -2.25 -3.63 -1.29
CA ILE A 75 -3.23 -4.65 -1.66
C ILE A 75 -3.78 -4.29 -3.03
N SER A 76 -3.54 -5.12 -4.04
CA SER A 76 -4.00 -4.90 -5.42
C SER A 76 -4.98 -5.98 -5.86
N PHE A 77 -6.06 -5.58 -6.54
CA PHE A 77 -7.11 -6.49 -6.97
C PHE A 77 -7.87 -5.97 -8.19
N GLN A 78 -8.56 -6.89 -8.85
CA GLN A 78 -9.47 -6.60 -9.95
C GLN A 78 -10.91 -6.66 -9.44
N THR A 79 -11.73 -5.73 -9.88
CA THR A 79 -13.15 -5.71 -9.56
C THR A 79 -13.94 -4.98 -10.65
N THR A 80 -15.27 -5.05 -10.59
CA THR A 80 -16.15 -4.32 -11.50
C THR A 80 -16.24 -2.84 -11.11
N ILE A 81 -16.62 -1.98 -12.06
CA ILE A 81 -16.85 -0.56 -11.79
C ILE A 81 -17.93 -0.35 -10.70
N ALA A 82 -18.95 -1.21 -10.67
CA ALA A 82 -20.01 -1.14 -9.66
C ALA A 82 -19.44 -1.31 -8.24
N VAL A 83 -18.67 -2.38 -8.03
CA VAL A 83 -18.03 -2.66 -6.74
C VAL A 83 -16.99 -1.60 -6.39
N ALA A 84 -16.17 -1.16 -7.35
CA ALA A 84 -15.20 -0.08 -7.13
C ALA A 84 -15.88 1.22 -6.68
N SER A 85 -17.00 1.59 -7.32
CA SER A 85 -17.77 2.80 -6.99
C SER A 85 -18.32 2.75 -5.57
N GLU A 86 -18.82 1.58 -5.16
CA GLU A 86 -19.35 1.34 -3.81
C GLU A 86 -18.25 1.35 -2.74
N LEU A 87 -17.13 0.68 -3.01
CA LEU A 87 -15.97 0.61 -2.10
C LEU A 87 -15.47 1.99 -1.70
N VAL A 88 -15.18 2.85 -2.67
CA VAL A 88 -14.56 4.16 -2.40
C VAL A 88 -15.54 5.33 -2.44
N GLY A 89 -16.84 5.07 -2.61
CA GLY A 89 -17.87 6.10 -2.71
C GLY A 89 -17.67 7.07 -3.87
N ALA A 90 -17.11 6.62 -4.99
CA ALA A 90 -16.74 7.44 -6.14
C ALA A 90 -17.54 7.07 -7.39
N LYS A 91 -17.65 8.02 -8.34
CA LYS A 91 -18.25 7.76 -9.66
C LYS A 91 -17.15 7.66 -10.71
N TYR A 92 -17.05 6.50 -11.36
CA TYR A 92 -16.10 6.29 -12.45
C TYR A 92 -16.75 6.61 -13.80
N THR A 93 -16.03 7.33 -14.66
CA THR A 93 -16.45 7.65 -16.03
C THR A 93 -15.32 7.36 -17.00
N VAL A 94 -15.66 6.90 -18.21
CA VAL A 94 -14.66 6.72 -19.28
C VAL A 94 -14.32 8.10 -19.85
N TRP A 95 -13.04 8.42 -19.91
CA TRP A 95 -12.52 9.65 -20.50
C TRP A 95 -11.65 9.32 -21.71
N LYS A 96 -11.80 10.07 -22.79
CA LYS A 96 -10.96 10.00 -24.00
C LYS A 96 -10.45 11.40 -24.33
N HIS A 97 -9.13 11.57 -24.42
CA HIS A 97 -8.52 12.83 -24.86
C HIS A 97 -8.74 13.04 -26.37
N VAL A 98 -9.11 14.25 -26.77
CA VAL A 98 -9.63 14.51 -28.12
C VAL A 98 -8.53 14.67 -29.18
N GLU A 99 -7.32 15.15 -28.81
CA GLU A 99 -6.22 15.41 -29.77
C GLU A 99 -5.33 14.20 -30.05
N THR A 100 -5.25 13.24 -29.13
CA THR A 100 -4.37 12.06 -29.24
C THR A 100 -5.17 10.76 -29.34
N GLY A 101 -6.47 10.88 -29.68
CA GLY A 101 -7.48 9.83 -29.57
C GLY A 101 -7.52 8.83 -30.72
#